data_AF-W0RAM8-F1
#
_entry.id   AF-W0RAM8-F1
#
_cell.length_a   1.000
_cell.length_b   1.000
_cell.length_c   1.000
_cell.angle_alpha   90.00
_cell.angle_beta   90.00
_cell.angle_gamma   90.00
#
_symmetry.space_group_name_H-M   'P 1'
#
loop_
_entity.id
_entity.type
_entity.pdbx_description
1 polymer ?
#
loop_
_entity_poly.entity_id
_entity_poly.type
_entity_poly.pdbx_seq_one_letter_code
_entity_poly.pdbx_strand_id
1 'polypeptide(L)'
;MSKPFDLEKALQGEPVKLRNNDKAFVKYLISDDYIRDNKDHQVQGYIVDEENVFLSEVSWTVSGSHFNDGTIAQYDIVGMWEEPRPTVTLTLPCPLKEPRDEMWFISSSFTIIKSAGGGGSKKFLEEGRCFASEYDAQEWLNAMRNSSR
;
A
#
# COMPACT_ATOMS: atom_id res chain seq x y z
N MET A 1 5.46 -5.42 -8.78
CA MET A 1 6.00 -6.78 -8.55
C MET A 1 6.39 -6.84 -7.09
N SER A 2 5.91 -7.84 -6.35
CA SER A 2 6.32 -8.05 -4.96
C SER A 2 7.82 -8.38 -4.89
N LYS A 3 8.48 -8.00 -3.80
CA LYS A 3 9.88 -8.42 -3.55
C LYS A 3 9.97 -9.95 -3.52
N PRO A 4 10.92 -10.57 -4.24
CA PRO A 4 11.10 -12.02 -4.21
C PRO A 4 11.51 -12.47 -2.79
N PHE A 5 11.18 -13.71 -2.45
CA PHE A 5 11.53 -14.29 -1.16
C PHE A 5 13.06 -14.38 -0.98
N ASP A 6 13.53 -14.00 0.20
CA ASP A 6 14.93 -14.02 0.62
C ASP A 6 15.03 -14.66 2.01
N LEU A 7 15.50 -15.91 2.06
CA LEU A 7 15.57 -16.69 3.29
C LEU A 7 16.54 -16.10 4.31
N GLU A 8 17.65 -15.51 3.87
CA GLU A 8 18.66 -14.93 4.76
C GLU A 8 18.07 -13.72 5.50
N LYS A 9 17.39 -12.83 4.78
CA LYS A 9 16.68 -11.70 5.39
C LYS A 9 15.55 -12.14 6.31
N ALA A 10 14.79 -13.15 5.89
CA ALA A 10 13.71 -13.69 6.70
C ALA A 10 14.24 -14.24 8.04
N LEU A 11 15.36 -14.96 8.02
CA LEU A 11 16.04 -15.45 9.23
C LEU A 11 16.62 -14.34 10.11
N GLN A 12 16.97 -13.18 9.52
CA GLN A 12 17.35 -11.97 10.25
C GLN A 12 16.16 -11.24 10.89
N GLY A 13 14.92 -11.72 10.67
CA GLY A 13 13.70 -11.20 11.27
C GLY A 13 12.88 -10.30 10.36
N GLU A 14 13.26 -10.15 9.08
CA GLU A 14 12.39 -9.47 8.12
C GLU A 14 11.12 -10.32 7.84
N PRO A 15 9.91 -9.73 7.86
CA PRO A 15 8.70 -10.48 7.63
C PRO A 15 8.56 -10.95 6.17
N VAL A 16 7.84 -12.04 5.97
CA VAL A 16 7.52 -12.61 4.67
C VAL A 16 6.01 -12.49 4.38
N LYS A 17 5.67 -12.53 3.10
CA LYS A 17 4.29 -12.50 2.62
C LYS A 17 3.88 -13.90 2.15
N LEU A 18 2.78 -14.38 2.71
CA LEU A 18 2.18 -15.64 2.29
C LEU A 18 1.22 -15.45 1.09
N ARG A 19 0.92 -16.53 0.38
CA ARG A 19 0.04 -16.51 -0.80
C ARG A 19 -1.35 -15.98 -0.51
N ASN A 20 -1.88 -16.26 0.67
CA ASN A 20 -3.16 -15.72 1.16
C ASN A 20 -3.10 -14.24 1.59
N ASN A 21 -1.94 -13.59 1.46
CA ASN A 21 -1.62 -12.23 1.92
C ASN A 21 -1.38 -12.06 3.42
N ASP A 22 -1.27 -13.15 4.19
CA ASP A 22 -0.90 -13.04 5.60
C ASP A 22 0.58 -12.68 5.76
N LYS A 23 0.87 -12.04 6.90
CA LYS A 23 2.23 -11.73 7.35
C LYS A 23 2.75 -12.90 8.19
N ALA A 24 3.98 -13.31 7.92
CA ALA A 24 4.64 -14.36 8.69
C ALA A 24 6.09 -14.00 8.99
N PHE A 25 6.67 -14.70 9.97
CA PHE A 25 8.07 -14.55 10.35
C PHE A 25 8.75 -15.90 10.34
N VAL A 26 9.93 -15.95 9.74
CA VAL A 26 10.82 -17.11 9.83
C VAL A 26 11.65 -16.97 11.11
N LYS A 27 11.78 -18.06 11.87
CA LYS A 27 12.47 -18.05 13.17
C LYS A 27 13.77 -18.84 13.19
N TYR A 28 13.80 -20.03 12.60
CA TYR A 28 15.00 -20.84 12.51
C TYR A 28 14.97 -21.80 11.33
N LEU A 29 16.16 -22.20 10.90
CA LEU A 29 16.41 -23.23 9.91
C LEU A 29 16.97 -24.46 10.62
N ILE A 30 16.34 -25.61 10.45
CA ILE A 30 16.81 -26.88 10.98
C ILE A 30 17.91 -27.43 10.05
N SER A 31 19.06 -27.83 10.60
CA SER A 31 20.13 -28.44 9.79
C SER A 31 19.64 -29.73 9.13
N ASP A 32 20.14 -30.00 7.93
CA ASP A 32 19.91 -31.25 7.20
C ASP A 32 20.25 -32.49 8.06
N ASP A 33 21.21 -32.38 8.98
CA ASP A 33 21.62 -33.46 9.88
C ASP A 33 20.48 -33.95 10.80
N TYR A 34 19.47 -33.09 11.04
CA TYR A 34 18.35 -33.37 11.94
C TYR A 34 17.04 -33.65 11.19
N ILE A 35 17.04 -33.64 9.86
CA ILE A 35 15.86 -33.95 9.04
C ILE A 35 16.13 -35.22 8.22
N ARG A 36 15.47 -36.31 8.61
CA ARG A 36 15.64 -37.62 7.96
C ARG A 36 14.91 -37.72 6.62
N ASP A 37 13.59 -37.49 6.61
CA ASP A 37 12.75 -37.91 5.48
C ASP A 37 11.77 -36.83 4.98
N ASN A 38 11.67 -35.67 5.65
CA ASN A 38 10.76 -34.61 5.23
C ASN A 38 11.33 -33.19 5.42
N LYS A 39 11.82 -32.60 4.31
CA LYS A 39 12.36 -31.23 4.28
C LYS A 39 11.30 -30.13 4.29
N ASP A 40 10.01 -30.46 4.38
CA ASP A 40 8.87 -29.51 4.48
C ASP A 40 8.89 -28.71 5.77
N HIS A 41 9.61 -29.23 6.76
CA HIS A 41 9.68 -28.68 8.10
C HIS A 41 11.03 -28.04 8.38
N GLN A 42 11.84 -27.77 7.34
CA GLN A 42 13.19 -27.26 7.53
C GLN A 42 13.21 -25.81 8.01
N VAL A 43 12.36 -24.98 7.43
CA VAL A 43 12.18 -23.59 7.84
C VAL A 43 11.00 -23.56 8.79
N GLN A 44 11.20 -23.04 10.00
CA GLN A 44 10.17 -22.93 11.03
C GLN A 44 9.88 -21.47 11.32
N GLY A 45 8.60 -21.17 11.54
CA GLY A 45 8.15 -19.82 11.82
C GLY A 45 6.70 -19.77 12.29
N TYR A 46 6.10 -18.60 12.16
CA TYR A 46 4.73 -18.37 12.62
C TYR A 46 4.04 -17.28 11.79
N ILE A 47 2.72 -17.35 11.76
CA ILE A 47 1.82 -16.39 11.13
C ILE A 47 1.33 -15.41 12.20
N VAL A 48 1.16 -14.14 11.82
CA VAL A 48 0.57 -13.12 12.68
C VAL A 48 -0.63 -12.45 11.99
N ASP A 49 -1.52 -11.87 12.80
CA ASP A 49 -2.60 -11.03 12.29
C ASP A 49 -2.14 -9.59 11.97
N GLU A 50 -3.10 -8.74 11.60
CA GLU A 50 -2.86 -7.33 11.26
C GLU A 50 -2.31 -6.51 12.44
N GLU A 51 -2.56 -6.94 13.69
CA GLU A 51 -2.02 -6.32 14.91
C GLU A 51 -0.65 -6.92 15.32
N ASN A 52 -0.09 -7.80 14.48
CA ASN A 52 1.12 -8.60 14.74
C ASN A 52 0.98 -9.55 15.95
N VAL A 53 -0.24 -10.02 16.24
CA VAL A 53 -0.51 -11.04 17.26
C VAL A 53 -0.30 -12.43 16.66
N PHE A 54 0.33 -13.33 17.43
CA PHE A 54 0.57 -14.72 17.03
C PHE A 54 -0.73 -15.46 16.73
N LEU A 55 -0.79 -16.12 15.57
CA LEU A 55 -1.92 -16.96 15.16
C LEU A 55 -1.59 -18.45 15.21
N SER A 56 -0.53 -18.87 14.52
CA SER A 56 -0.15 -20.27 14.42
C SER A 56 1.32 -20.45 14.06
N GLU A 57 1.92 -21.54 14.52
CA GLU A 57 3.18 -22.04 13.98
C GLU A 57 2.97 -22.61 12.58
N VAL A 58 3.98 -22.47 11.73
CA VAL A 58 3.95 -23.05 10.40
C VAL A 58 5.38 -23.30 9.92
N SER A 59 5.51 -24.21 8.96
CA SER A 59 6.80 -24.59 8.42
C SER A 59 6.80 -24.59 6.91
N TRP A 60 8.01 -24.51 6.35
CA TRP A 60 8.26 -24.50 4.93
C TRP A 60 9.55 -25.24 4.56
N THR A 61 9.66 -25.54 3.27
CA THR A 61 10.94 -25.85 2.63
C THR A 61 11.83 -24.60 2.56
N VAL A 62 13.11 -24.78 2.24
CA VAL A 62 14.05 -23.65 1.99
C VAL A 62 13.65 -22.75 0.83
N SER A 63 12.79 -23.23 -0.09
CA SER A 63 12.23 -22.41 -1.17
C SER A 63 10.98 -21.64 -0.75
N GLY A 64 10.51 -21.82 0.48
CA GLY A 64 9.31 -21.16 1.01
C GLY A 64 7.99 -21.89 0.68
N SER A 65 8.05 -23.11 0.14
CA SER A 65 6.85 -23.92 -0.11
C SER A 65 6.37 -24.57 1.18
N HIS A 66 5.07 -24.61 1.41
CA HIS A 66 4.54 -25.29 2.61
C HIS A 66 4.69 -26.82 2.52
N PHE A 67 4.61 -27.38 1.31
CA PHE A 67 4.80 -28.80 1.00
C PHE A 67 5.90 -28.99 -0.06
N ASN A 68 6.71 -30.06 0.02
CA ASN A 68 7.77 -30.36 -0.97
C ASN A 68 7.25 -31.02 -2.25
N ASP A 69 6.01 -31.49 -2.27
CA ASP A 69 5.44 -32.24 -3.40
C ASP A 69 5.03 -31.34 -4.57
N GLY A 70 5.29 -30.03 -4.45
CA GLY A 70 4.92 -29.01 -5.43
C GLY A 70 3.47 -28.55 -5.33
N THR A 71 2.71 -29.03 -4.33
CA THR A 71 1.37 -28.55 -4.05
C THR A 71 1.42 -27.06 -3.70
N ILE A 72 0.70 -26.26 -4.47
CA ILE A 72 0.55 -24.83 -4.19
C ILE A 72 -0.37 -24.67 -2.99
N ALA A 73 0.18 -24.20 -1.87
CA ALA A 73 -0.56 -23.99 -0.64
C ALA A 73 -0.83 -22.51 -0.39
N GLN A 74 -1.92 -22.21 0.33
CA GLN A 74 -2.25 -20.84 0.74
C GLN A 74 -1.19 -20.22 1.66
N TYR A 75 -0.43 -21.05 2.37
CA TYR A 75 0.63 -20.66 3.27
C TYR A 75 2.01 -20.66 2.60
N ASP A 76 2.13 -20.86 1.29
CA ASP A 76 3.41 -20.69 0.60
C ASP A 76 3.93 -19.26 0.79
N ILE A 77 5.23 -19.11 1.03
CA ILE A 77 5.90 -17.82 0.98
C ILE A 77 6.03 -17.40 -0.48
N VAL A 78 5.42 -16.27 -0.83
CA VAL A 78 5.43 -15.74 -2.21
C VAL A 78 6.31 -14.50 -2.36
N GLY A 79 6.91 -14.02 -1.27
CA GLY A 79 7.79 -12.86 -1.28
C GLY A 79 8.14 -12.35 0.11
N MET A 80 8.93 -11.28 0.17
CA MET A 80 9.12 -10.51 1.40
C MET A 80 7.88 -9.65 1.67
N TRP A 81 7.59 -9.41 2.95
CA TRP A 81 6.50 -8.50 3.35
C TRP A 81 6.88 -7.05 3.00
N GLU A 82 5.92 -6.34 2.43
CA GLU A 82 6.02 -4.90 2.20
C GLU A 82 4.95 -4.23 3.05
N GLU A 83 5.36 -3.27 3.89
CA GLU A 83 4.40 -2.56 4.72
C GLU A 83 3.33 -1.89 3.84
N PRO A 84 2.03 -2.09 4.13
CA PRO A 84 0.96 -1.46 3.40
C PRO A 84 1.17 0.05 3.40
N ARG A 85 1.23 0.66 2.22
CA ARG A 85 1.26 2.11 2.15
C ARG A 85 -0.11 2.62 2.58
N PRO A 86 -0.20 3.55 3.55
CA PRO A 86 -1.47 4.11 3.96
C PRO A 86 -2.13 4.74 2.72
N THR A 87 -3.28 4.21 2.34
CA THR A 87 -4.08 4.76 1.25
C THR A 87 -5.07 5.74 1.87
N VAL A 88 -4.94 7.02 1.55
CA VAL A 88 -5.88 8.05 1.98
C VAL A 88 -6.95 8.21 0.92
N THR A 89 -8.21 7.90 1.26
CA THR A 89 -9.36 8.25 0.42
C THR A 89 -9.78 9.69 0.72
N LEU A 90 -9.62 10.59 -0.25
CA LEU A 90 -10.08 11.98 -0.17
C LEU A 90 -11.37 12.13 -0.97
N THR A 91 -12.44 12.57 -0.31
CA THR A 91 -13.66 13.01 -0.99
C THR A 91 -13.53 14.50 -1.28
N LEU A 92 -13.31 14.85 -2.55
CA LEU A 92 -13.16 16.24 -2.96
C LEU A 92 -14.42 16.74 -3.69
N PRO A 93 -14.77 18.02 -3.52
CA PRO A 93 -15.90 18.61 -4.24
C PRO A 93 -15.63 18.61 -5.75
N CYS A 94 -16.67 18.45 -6.55
CA CYS A 94 -16.53 18.41 -8.01
C CYS A 94 -16.15 19.80 -8.54
N PRO A 95 -15.07 19.94 -9.32
CA PRO A 95 -14.77 21.19 -10.00
C PRO A 95 -15.90 21.62 -10.94
N LEU A 96 -16.02 22.93 -11.15
CA LEU A 96 -16.94 23.50 -12.12
C LEU A 96 -16.55 23.07 -13.54
N LYS A 97 -17.55 22.71 -14.35
CA LYS A 97 -17.39 22.34 -15.76
C LYS A 97 -17.62 23.50 -16.72
N GLU A 98 -18.35 24.52 -16.27
CA GLU A 98 -18.73 25.69 -17.06
C GLU A 98 -18.38 26.96 -16.28
N PRO A 99 -17.96 28.03 -16.97
CA PRO A 99 -17.67 29.29 -16.32
C PRO A 99 -18.97 29.94 -15.81
N ARG A 100 -18.86 30.58 -14.65
CA ARG A 100 -19.95 31.38 -14.07
C ARG A 100 -19.39 32.59 -13.35
N ASP A 101 -20.24 33.57 -13.10
CA ASP A 101 -19.88 34.70 -12.25
C ASP A 101 -19.67 34.26 -10.79
N GLU A 102 -18.86 35.02 -10.05
CA GLU A 102 -18.61 34.80 -8.62
C GLU A 102 -18.02 33.39 -8.32
N MET A 103 -17.19 32.85 -9.22
CA MET A 103 -16.49 31.58 -8.97
C MET A 103 -15.13 31.78 -8.30
N TRP A 104 -14.61 30.70 -7.74
CA TRP A 104 -13.31 30.66 -7.06
C TRP A 104 -12.37 29.76 -7.84
N PHE A 105 -11.10 30.12 -7.97
CA PHE A 105 -10.11 29.26 -8.62
C PHE A 105 -8.79 29.23 -7.89
N ILE A 106 -8.08 28.10 -8.03
CA ILE A 106 -6.74 27.91 -7.46
C ILE A 106 -5.72 28.28 -8.54
N SER A 107 -4.99 29.36 -8.32
CA SER A 107 -3.96 29.83 -9.25
C SER A 107 -2.79 28.83 -9.35
N SER A 108 -1.94 29.02 -10.37
CA SER A 108 -0.68 28.27 -10.48
C SER A 108 0.28 28.52 -9.30
N SER A 109 0.10 29.62 -8.55
CA SER A 109 0.83 29.93 -7.31
C SER A 109 0.17 29.35 -6.05
N PHE A 110 -0.80 28.43 -6.19
CA PHE A 110 -1.52 27.81 -5.08
C PHE A 110 -2.22 28.83 -4.15
N THR A 111 -2.82 29.85 -4.77
CA THR A 111 -3.60 30.89 -4.09
C THR A 111 -5.05 30.82 -4.56
N ILE A 112 -6.00 30.97 -3.65
CA ILE A 112 -7.43 31.01 -3.97
C ILE A 112 -7.79 32.44 -4.38
N ILE A 113 -8.42 32.58 -5.55
CA ILE A 113 -8.78 33.87 -6.12
C ILE A 113 -10.25 33.83 -6.53
N LYS A 114 -10.99 34.89 -6.16
CA LYS A 114 -12.36 35.10 -6.61
C LYS A 114 -12.36 35.75 -8.00
N SER A 115 -13.19 35.26 -8.92
CA SER A 115 -13.32 35.84 -10.26
C SER A 115 -13.94 37.25 -10.17
N ALA A 116 -13.27 38.25 -10.73
CA ALA A 116 -13.81 39.61 -10.85
C ALA A 116 -14.69 39.76 -12.11
N GLY A 117 -15.82 39.03 -12.17
CA GLY A 117 -16.82 39.08 -13.25
C GLY A 117 -16.36 38.61 -14.63
N GLY A 118 -17.18 37.83 -15.34
CA GLY A 118 -17.05 37.63 -16.79
C GLY A 118 -15.78 36.92 -17.30
N GLY A 119 -15.16 36.04 -16.51
CA GLY A 119 -14.15 35.11 -17.01
C GLY A 119 -12.98 34.88 -16.07
N GLY A 120 -13.10 33.90 -15.18
CA GLY A 120 -11.87 33.23 -14.73
C GLY A 120 -11.25 32.49 -15.91
N SER A 121 -9.92 32.37 -15.91
CA SER A 121 -9.21 31.92 -17.09
C SER A 121 -9.75 30.56 -17.55
N LYS A 122 -10.14 30.46 -18.83
CA LYS A 122 -10.62 29.20 -19.45
C LYS A 122 -9.67 28.04 -19.15
N LYS A 123 -8.38 28.36 -19.07
CA LYS A 123 -7.30 27.46 -18.64
C LYS A 123 -7.57 26.81 -17.27
N PHE A 124 -7.95 27.55 -16.24
CA PHE A 124 -8.21 26.97 -14.91
C PHE A 124 -9.47 26.09 -14.88
N LEU A 125 -10.45 26.38 -15.74
CA LEU A 125 -11.64 25.54 -15.89
C LEU A 125 -11.28 24.20 -16.56
N GLU A 126 -10.50 24.24 -17.64
CA GLU A 126 -9.97 23.05 -18.32
C GLU A 126 -9.06 22.21 -17.42
N GLU A 127 -8.31 22.86 -16.52
CA GLU A 127 -7.49 22.21 -15.50
C GLU A 127 -8.28 21.68 -14.28
N GLY A 128 -9.60 21.89 -14.22
CA GLY A 128 -10.44 21.45 -13.10
C GLY A 128 -10.15 22.17 -11.79
N ARG A 129 -9.74 23.44 -11.84
CA ARG A 129 -9.33 24.25 -10.68
C ARG A 129 -10.33 25.35 -10.31
N CYS A 130 -11.51 25.33 -10.89
CA CYS A 130 -12.58 26.28 -10.63
C CYS A 130 -13.67 25.65 -9.75
N PHE A 131 -14.20 26.42 -8.81
CA PHE A 131 -15.08 25.95 -7.76
C PHE A 131 -16.23 26.91 -7.50
N ALA A 132 -17.34 26.35 -7.03
CA ALA A 132 -18.55 27.09 -6.72
C ALA A 132 -18.39 27.98 -5.47
N SER A 133 -17.55 27.56 -4.52
CA SER A 133 -17.32 28.23 -3.25
C SER A 133 -15.83 28.32 -2.93
N GLU A 134 -15.46 29.28 -2.08
CA GLU A 134 -14.10 29.39 -1.53
C GLU A 134 -13.73 28.14 -0.71
N TYR A 135 -14.71 27.59 0.02
CA TYR A 135 -14.57 26.36 0.81
C TYR A 135 -14.14 25.18 -0.06
N ASP A 136 -14.82 24.96 -1.18
CA ASP A 136 -14.48 23.85 -2.09
C ASP A 136 -13.06 24.00 -2.67
N ALA A 137 -12.68 25.24 -3.01
CA ALA A 137 -11.33 25.55 -3.47
C ALA A 137 -10.28 25.31 -2.36
N GLN A 138 -10.64 25.58 -1.10
CA GLN A 138 -9.77 25.37 0.05
C GLN A 138 -9.55 23.87 0.33
N GLU A 139 -10.59 23.04 0.21
CA GLU A 139 -10.48 21.58 0.35
C GLU A 139 -9.51 20.99 -0.70
N TRP A 140 -9.61 21.44 -1.95
CA TRP A 140 -8.67 21.07 -3.00
C TRP A 140 -7.25 21.56 -2.73
N LEU A 141 -7.09 22.80 -2.28
CA LEU A 141 -5.78 23.35 -1.94
C LEU A 141 -5.11 22.57 -0.80
N ASN A 142 -5.88 22.19 0.23
CA ASN A 142 -5.41 21.37 1.34
C ASN A 142 -4.99 19.98 0.86
N ALA A 143 -5.81 19.33 0.03
CA ALA A 143 -5.49 18.01 -0.53
C ALA A 143 -4.21 18.03 -1.38
N MET A 144 -4.05 19.04 -2.25
CA MET A 144 -2.83 19.19 -3.05
C MET A 144 -1.58 19.34 -2.18
N ARG A 145 -1.64 20.14 -1.11
CA ARG A 145 -0.50 20.33 -0.19
C ARG A 145 -0.18 19.09 0.64
N ASN A 146 -1.20 18.33 1.04
CA ASN A 146 -1.02 17.12 1.85
C ASN A 146 -0.47 15.94 1.04
N SER A 147 -0.63 15.93 -0.29
CA SER A 147 -0.09 14.89 -1.19
C SER A 147 1.43 15.00 -1.46
N SER A 148 2.11 16.03 -0.98
CA SER A 148 3.56 16.26 -1.19
C SER A 148 4.44 15.79 -0.02
N ARG A 149 3.93 14.96 0.89
CA ARG A 149 4.67 14.42 2.05
C ARG A 149 5.18 13.00 1.79
#